data_AF-A0AAU2SZQ3-F1
#
_entry.id   AF-A0AAU2SZQ3-F1
#
_cell.length_a   1.000
_cell.length_b   1.000
_cell.length_c   1.000
_cell.angle_alpha   90.00
_cell.angle_beta   90.00
_cell.angle_gamma   90.00
#
_symmetry.space_group_name_H-M   'P 1'
#
loop_
_entity.id
_entity.type
_entity.pdbx_description
1 polymer ?
#
loop_
_entity_poly.entity_id
_entity_poly.type
_entity_poly.pdbx_seq_one_letter_code
_entity_poly.pdbx_strand_id
1 'polypeptide(L)'
;MSTAQHIDIDWTACQGHGLCADFLPEHIVLDEWGYPLVDGAPVPAGTVRRARRAAADCPVLALALIPGRAGRGDGGEVSRPRPRGRRRA
;
A
#
# COMPACT_ATOMS: atom_id res chain seq x y z
N MET A 1 15.66 -2.71 16.81
CA MET A 1 15.29 -3.20 15.47
C MET A 1 14.00 -2.53 15.09
N SER A 2 13.99 -1.64 14.09
CA SER A 2 12.73 -1.05 13.62
C SER A 2 11.94 -2.10 12.85
N THR A 3 10.69 -2.29 13.22
CA THR A 3 9.74 -3.09 12.45
C THR A 3 9.50 -2.41 11.10
N ALA A 4 9.35 -3.21 10.04
CA ALA A 4 8.84 -2.70 8.77
C ALA A 4 7.50 -2.00 9.02
N GLN A 5 7.22 -0.89 8.32
CA GLN A 5 5.97 -0.15 8.43
C GLN A 5 5.26 -0.19 7.08
N HIS A 6 3.93 -0.18 7.05
CA HIS A 6 3.13 -0.16 5.82
C HIS A 6 2.10 0.96 5.87
N ILE A 7 1.72 1.43 4.69
CA ILE A 7 0.61 2.34 4.50
C ILE A 7 -0.68 1.52 4.48
N ASP A 8 -1.68 1.98 5.22
CA ASP A 8 -3.03 1.44 5.23
C ASP A 8 -4.03 2.56 4.93
N ILE A 9 -5.05 2.27 4.12
CA ILE A 9 -6.08 3.22 3.71
C ILE A 9 -7.45 2.69 4.14
N ASP A 10 -8.16 3.47 4.95
CA ASP A 10 -9.59 3.27 5.15
C ASP A 10 -10.35 3.79 3.93
N TRP A 11 -10.68 2.87 3.03
CA TRP A 11 -11.42 3.14 1.80
C TRP A 11 -12.86 3.62 2.03
N THR A 12 -13.43 3.36 3.21
CA THR A 12 -14.78 3.83 3.55
C THR A 12 -14.79 5.28 4.03
N ALA A 13 -13.67 5.74 4.60
CA ALA A 13 -13.50 7.12 5.05
C ALA A 13 -12.86 8.02 3.98
N CYS A 14 -12.07 7.47 3.06
CA CYS A 14 -11.31 8.24 2.07
C CYS A 14 -12.24 8.98 1.09
N GLN A 15 -11.98 10.28 0.89
CA GLN A 15 -12.75 11.16 0.00
C GLN A 15 -11.93 11.74 -1.16
N GLY A 16 -10.73 11.19 -1.44
CA GLY A 16 -9.93 11.62 -2.60
C GLY A 16 -9.27 13.00 -2.49
N HIS A 17 -8.87 13.43 -1.28
CA HIS A 17 -8.22 14.75 -1.07
C HIS A 17 -6.81 14.88 -1.68
N GLY A 18 -6.15 13.78 -2.05
CA GLY A 18 -4.86 13.78 -2.76
C GLY A 18 -3.59 14.08 -1.94
N LEU A 19 -3.70 14.69 -0.76
CA LEU A 19 -2.52 15.08 0.06
C LEU A 19 -1.55 13.93 0.36
N CYS A 20 -2.05 12.70 0.47
CA CYS A 20 -1.22 11.53 0.69
C CYS A 20 -0.18 11.31 -0.43
N ALA A 21 -0.55 11.56 -1.69
CA ALA A 21 0.35 11.45 -2.83
C ALA A 21 1.36 12.62 -2.88
N ASP A 22 1.01 13.80 -2.39
CA ASP A 22 1.95 14.93 -2.29
C ASP A 22 3.07 14.64 -1.28
N PHE A 23 2.74 13.96 -0.18
CA PHE A 23 3.72 13.61 0.86
C PHE A 23 4.54 12.36 0.55
N LEU A 24 3.94 11.40 -0.18
CA LEU A 24 4.51 10.08 -0.46
C LEU A 24 4.39 9.70 -1.94
N PRO A 25 4.92 10.51 -2.87
CA PRO A 25 4.79 10.25 -4.30
C PRO A 25 5.48 8.96 -4.74
N GLU A 26 6.39 8.42 -3.94
CA GLU A 26 7.07 7.14 -4.21
C GLU A 26 6.22 5.91 -3.88
N HIS A 27 5.17 6.06 -3.05
CA HIS A 27 4.33 4.96 -2.58
C HIS A 27 2.87 5.06 -3.01
N ILE A 28 2.40 6.29 -3.24
CA ILE A 28 1.01 6.60 -3.53
C ILE A 28 0.96 7.43 -4.79
N VAL A 29 0.24 6.91 -5.78
CA VAL A 29 -0.20 7.68 -6.94
C VAL A 29 -1.71 7.83 -6.88
N LEU A 30 -2.26 8.89 -7.47
CA LEU A 30 -3.71 9.05 -7.55
C LEU A 30 -4.20 8.49 -8.87
N ASP A 31 -5.36 7.84 -8.83
CA ASP A 31 -6.09 7.48 -10.03
C ASP A 31 -6.81 8.69 -10.65
N GLU A 32 -7.56 8.46 -11.72
CA GLU A 32 -8.35 9.46 -12.43
C GLU A 32 -9.48 10.10 -11.61
N TRP A 33 -9.85 9.49 -10.47
CA TRP A 33 -10.86 9.99 -9.54
C TRP A 33 -10.26 10.62 -8.28
N GLY A 34 -8.93 10.65 -8.15
CA GLY A 34 -8.22 11.21 -7.01
C GLY A 34 -8.06 10.25 -5.83
N TYR A 35 -8.36 8.97 -6.00
CA TYR A 35 -8.19 7.94 -4.96
C TYR A 35 -6.78 7.34 -4.99
N PRO A 36 -6.22 6.96 -3.82
CA PRO A 36 -4.82 6.56 -3.71
C PRO A 36 -4.58 5.12 -4.13
N LEU A 37 -3.76 4.89 -5.15
CA LEU A 37 -3.21 3.58 -5.49
C LEU A 37 -1.90 3.38 -4.72
N VAL A 38 -1.84 2.35 -3.87
CA VAL A 38 -0.69 2.06 -2.99
C VAL A 38 0.04 0.80 -3.47
N ASP A 39 1.37 0.83 -3.49
CA ASP A 39 2.22 -0.29 -3.93
C ASP A 39 2.25 -1.50 -2.99
N GLY A 40 1.73 -1.34 -1.76
CA GLY A 40 1.76 -2.35 -0.68
C GLY A 40 3.15 -2.62 -0.10
N ALA A 41 4.18 -1.91 -0.57
CA ALA A 41 5.56 -2.12 -0.15
C ALA A 41 5.78 -1.58 1.27
N PRO A 42 6.75 -2.15 2.01
CA PRO A 42 7.19 -1.56 3.26
C PRO A 42 7.71 -0.14 3.04
N VAL A 43 7.29 0.79 3.90
CA VAL A 43 7.79 2.16 3.93
C VAL A 43 9.26 2.18 4.36
N PRO A 44 10.19 2.66 3.51
CA PRO A 44 11.61 2.78 3.85
C PRO A 44 11.83 3.68 5.07
N ALA A 45 12.86 3.37 5.87
CA ALA A 45 13.16 4.11 7.10
C ALA A 45 13.33 5.63 6.86
N GLY A 46 13.86 6.04 5.70
CA GLY A 46 14.05 7.45 5.32
C GLY A 46 12.74 8.21 5.06
N THR A 47 11.66 7.53 4.69
CA THR A 47 10.37 8.15 4.36
C THR A 47 9.33 8.02 5.48
N VAL A 48 9.59 7.22 6.52
CA VAL A 48 8.69 7.05 7.68
C VAL A 48 8.23 8.37 8.30
N ARG A 49 9.11 9.37 8.40
CA ARG A 49 8.76 10.70 8.93
C ARG A 49 7.73 11.41 8.05
N ARG A 50 7.88 11.35 6.73
CA ARG A 50 6.89 11.87 5.77
C ARG A 50 5.60 11.06 5.83
N ALA A 51 5.69 9.74 5.96
CA ALA A 51 4.51 8.88 6.04
C ALA A 51 3.66 9.16 7.27
N ARG A 52 4.30 9.39 8.42
CA ARG A 52 3.60 9.85 9.64
C ARG A 52 2.94 11.20 9.45
N ARG A 53 3.62 12.12 8.75
CA ARG A 53 3.06 13.45 8.45
C ARG A 53 1.85 13.35 7.53
N ALA A 54 1.92 12.54 6.48
CA ALA A 54 0.83 12.27 5.57
C ALA A 54 -0.41 11.73 6.31
N ALA A 55 -0.21 10.78 7.23
CA ALA A 55 -1.30 10.25 8.05
C ALA A 55 -1.93 11.32 8.96
N ALA A 56 -1.10 12.18 9.57
CA ALA A 56 -1.58 13.26 10.45
C ALA A 56 -2.31 14.39 9.71
N ASP A 57 -1.89 14.69 8.48
CA ASP A 57 -2.45 15.77 7.66
C ASP A 57 -3.64 15.31 6.80
N CYS A 58 -4.01 14.02 6.86
CA CYS A 58 -5.19 13.51 6.19
C CYS A 58 -6.46 14.13 6.80
N PRO A 59 -7.27 14.93 6.05
CA PRO A 59 -8.39 15.68 6.61
C PRO A 59 -9.48 14.81 7.24
N VAL A 60 -9.61 13.58 6.72
CA VAL A 60 -10.60 12.58 7.15
C VAL A 60 -9.96 11.39 7.87
N LEU A 61 -8.66 11.47 8.19
CA LEU A 61 -7.90 10.42 8.89
C LEU A 61 -8.00 9.03 8.27
N ALA A 62 -8.17 8.95 6.95
CA ALA A 62 -8.26 7.69 6.21
C ALA A 62 -6.89 7.02 6.00
N LEU A 63 -5.78 7.76 6.11
CA LEU A 63 -4.43 7.22 5.96
C LEU A 63 -3.81 6.87 7.32
N ALA A 64 -3.30 5.66 7.46
CA ALA A 64 -2.57 5.19 8.63
C ALA A 64 -1.19 4.61 8.27
N LEU A 65 -0.25 4.70 9.23
CA LEU A 65 1.03 4.02 9.16
C LEU A 65 1.03 2.89 10.20
N ILE A 66 0.90 1.65 9.73
CA ILE A 66 0.79 0.47 10.58
C ILE A 66 2.12 -0.29 10.64
N PRO A 67 2.42 -1.01 11.73
CA PRO A 67 3.48 -1.99 11.73
C PRO A 67 3.21 -3.07 10.69
N GLY A 68 4.20 -3.35 9.85
CA GLY A 68 4.20 -4.47 8.93
C GLY A 68 4.13 -5.76 9.72
N ARG A 69 3.07 -6.53 9.50
CA ARG A 69 3.05 -7.92 9.94
C ARG A 69 4.05 -8.67 9.08
N ALA A 70 5.11 -9.20 9.69
CA ALA A 70 5.98 -10.16 9.03
C ALA A 70 5.12 -11.33 8.52
N GLY A 71 4.82 -11.35 7.22
CA GLY A 71 4.12 -12.43 6.55
C GLY A 71 2.60 -12.51 6.79
N ARG A 72 1.84 -11.67 6.11
CA ARG A 72 0.55 -12.12 5.55
C ARG A 72 0.37 -11.43 4.20
N GLY A 73 0.93 -12.02 3.15
CA GLY A 73 0.69 -11.58 1.80
C GLY A 73 -0.79 -11.73 1.45
N ASP A 74 -1.44 -10.62 1.17
CA ASP A 74 -2.76 -10.55 0.54
C ASP A 74 -2.71 -9.83 -0.81
N GLY A 75 -1.61 -9.98 -1.54
CA GLY A 75 -1.53 -9.65 -2.96
C GLY A 75 -1.62 -10.94 -3.79
N GLY A 76 -2.80 -11.21 -4.36
CA GLY A 76 -3.11 -12.44 -5.06
C GLY A 76 -2.38 -12.60 -6.40
N GLU A 77 -1.53 -13.62 -6.50
CA GLU A 77 -1.29 -14.34 -7.75
C GLU A 77 -1.60 -15.81 -7.52
N VAL A 78 -2.75 -16.28 -8.02
CA VAL A 78 -3.03 -17.72 -8.14
C VAL A 78 -2.03 -18.27 -9.15
N SER A 79 -0.93 -18.81 -8.63
CA SER A 79 -0.06 -19.72 -9.36
C SER A 79 -0.90 -20.91 -9.81
N ARG A 80 -1.52 -20.82 -11.00
CA ARG A 80 -2.12 -21.98 -11.65
C ARG A 80 -1.00 -23.00 -11.87
N PRO A 81 -1.10 -24.23 -11.35
CA PRO A 81 -0.13 -25.25 -11.69
C PRO A 81 -0.16 -25.46 -13.21
N ARG A 82 1.01 -25.35 -13.87
CA ARG A 82 1.14 -25.66 -15.30
C ARG A 82 0.63 -27.08 -15.53
N PRO A 83 -0.27 -27.32 -16.51
CA PRO A 83 -0.72 -28.68 -16.80
C PRO A 83 0.53 -29.50 -17.17
N ARG A 84 0.79 -30.58 -16.41
CA ARG A 84 1.85 -31.53 -16.75
C ARG A 84 1.54 -32.04 -18.15
N GLY A 85 2.45 -31.76 -19.08
CA GLY A 85 2.26 -32.02 -20.50
C GLY A 85 1.71 -33.41 -20.77
N ARG A 86 0.76 -33.49 -21.71
CA ARG A 86 0.28 -34.74 -22.29
C ARG A 86 1.51 -35.54 -22.75
N ARG A 87 1.74 -36.71 -22.15
CA ARG A 87 2.70 -37.68 -22.71
C ARG A 87 2.18 -38.04 -24.09
N ARG A 88 2.93 -37.69 -25.14
CA ARG A 88 2.67 -38.18 -26.49
C ARG A 88 2.95 -39.69 -26.47
N ALA A 89 1.95 -40.47 -26.86
CA ALA A 89 2.10 -41.89 -27.20
C ALA A 89 2.77 -42.03 -28.57
#